data_AF-A0AAE4KUR6-F1
#
_entry.id   AF-A0AAE4KUR6-F1
#
_cell.length_a   1.000
_cell.length_b   1.000
_cell.length_c   1.000
_cell.angle_alpha   90.00
_cell.angle_beta   90.00
_cell.angle_gamma   90.00
#
_symmetry.space_group_name_H-M   'P 1'
#
loop_
_entity.id
_entity.type
_entity.pdbx_description
1 polymer ?
#
loop_
_entity_poly.entity_id
_entity_poly.type
_entity_poly.pdbx_seq_one_letter_code
_entity_poly.pdbx_strand_id
1 'polypeptide(L)' 'MALDETSQRLLASTRGSIEEIVNSISNAFRLFGASMDEAVLSIEIKQSRDPRVKKYHQIYRRTKKSRIKKKQLKKIKAIL' A
#
# COMPACT_ATOMS: atom_id res chain seq x y z
N MET A 1 46.85 8.59 -11.24
CA MET A 1 45.51 9.18 -11.41
C MET A 1 44.40 8.13 -11.63
N ALA A 2 44.70 6.88 -12.04
CA ALA A 2 43.68 5.84 -12.30
C ALA A 2 43.03 5.17 -11.06
N LEU A 3 43.65 5.25 -9.87
CA LEU A 3 43.14 4.63 -8.64
C LEU A 3 41.90 5.35 -8.08
N ASP A 4 41.81 6.65 -8.29
CA ASP A 4 40.71 7.49 -7.79
C ASP A 4 39.42 7.28 -8.61
N GLU A 5 39.54 7.16 -9.94
CA GLU A 5 38.39 6.89 -10.83
C GLU A 5 37.77 5.51 -10.61
N THR A 6 38.57 4.47 -10.32
CA THR A 6 38.06 3.12 -10.03
C THR A 6 37.36 3.08 -8.68
N SER A 7 37.92 3.72 -7.65
CA SER A 7 37.29 3.85 -6.33
C SER A 7 35.97 4.64 -6.40
N GLN A 8 35.92 5.73 -7.18
CA GLN A 8 34.69 6.51 -7.37
C GLN A 8 33.60 5.72 -8.11
N ARG A 9 33.95 4.92 -9.13
CA ARG A 9 33.00 4.03 -9.82
C ARG A 9 32.46 2.94 -8.91
N LEU A 10 33.30 2.35 -8.05
CA LEU A 10 32.90 1.34 -7.07
C LEU A 10 31.95 1.91 -6.02
N LEU A 11 32.23 3.12 -5.51
CA LEU A 11 31.33 3.80 -4.58
C LEU A 11 29.99 4.16 -5.23
N ALA A 12 30.00 4.64 -6.48
CA ALA A 12 28.79 4.96 -7.22
C ALA A 12 27.93 3.71 -7.50
N SER A 13 28.53 2.58 -7.88
CA SER A 13 27.80 1.33 -8.10
C SER A 13 27.22 0.79 -6.79
N THR A 14 28.01 0.78 -5.72
CA THR A 14 27.57 0.31 -4.39
C THR A 14 26.44 1.18 -3.84
N ARG A 15 26.50 2.50 -4.06
CA ARG A 15 25.43 3.44 -3.68
C ARG A 15 24.14 3.19 -4.45
N GLY A 16 24.22 2.96 -5.77
CA GLY A 16 23.07 2.57 -6.59
C GLY A 16 22.43 1.26 -6.11
N SER A 17 23.24 0.25 -5.78
CA SER A 17 22.75 -1.03 -5.23
C SER A 17 22.05 -0.86 -3.88
N ILE A 18 22.59 -0.02 -3.00
CA ILE A 18 21.98 0.27 -1.69
C ILE A 18 20.65 1.01 -1.87
N GLU A 19 20.58 1.99 -2.77
CA GLU A 19 19.34 2.72 -3.06
C GLU A 19 18.25 1.78 -3.61
N GLU A 20 18.59 0.84 -4.50
CA GLU A 20 17.66 -0.19 -4.98
C GLU A 20 17.13 -1.09 -3.86
N ILE A 21 18.01 -1.55 -2.96
CA ILE A 21 17.63 -2.37 -1.80
C ILE A 21 16.68 -1.59 -0.88
N VAL A 22 17.01 -0.34 -0.55
CA VAL A 22 16.19 0.52 0.32
C VAL A 22 14.82 0.78 -0.32
N ASN A 23 14.78 1.06 -1.62
CA ASN A 23 13.53 1.26 -2.36
C ASN A 23 12.68 -0.02 -2.39
N SER A 24 13.30 -1.18 -2.61
CA SER A 24 12.63 -2.48 -2.58
C SER A 24 12.00 -2.76 -1.21
N ILE A 25 12.78 -2.58 -0.13
CA ILE A 25 12.31 -2.74 1.25
C ILE A 25 11.17 -1.76 1.55
N SER A 26 11.31 -0.50 1.18
CA SER A 26 10.27 0.53 1.39
C SER A 26 8.96 0.16 0.68
N ASN A 27 9.05 -0.32 -0.56
CA ASN A 27 7.88 -0.79 -1.31
C ASN A 27 7.23 -2.02 -0.66
N ALA A 28 8.02 -2.97 -0.18
CA ALA A 28 7.51 -4.14 0.52
C ALA A 28 6.75 -3.76 1.80
N PHE A 29 7.28 -2.84 2.61
CA PHE A 29 6.59 -2.34 3.81
C PHE A 29 5.29 -1.61 3.48
N ARG A 30 5.26 -0.82 2.39
CA ARG A 30 4.02 -0.15 1.93
C ARG A 30 2.96 -1.16 1.51
N LEU A 31 3.35 -2.20 0.80
CA LEU A 31 2.45 -3.28 0.38
C LEU A 31 1.93 -4.06 1.60
N PHE A 32 2.81 -4.36 2.56
CA PHE A 32 2.42 -5.01 3.81
C PHE A 32 1.41 -4.15 4.59
N GLY A 33 1.71 -2.86 4.79
CA GLY A 33 0.81 -1.93 5.46
C GLY A 33 -0.56 -1.83 4.76
N ALA A 34 -0.58 -1.71 3.44
CA ALA A 34 -1.82 -1.71 2.67
C ALA A 34 -2.63 -3.01 2.82
N SER A 35 -1.94 -4.15 2.86
CA SER A 35 -2.58 -5.46 3.08
C SER A 35 -3.16 -5.60 4.49
N MET A 36 -2.46 -5.06 5.50
CA MET A 36 -2.89 -5.07 6.89
C MET A 36 -4.11 -4.16 7.09
N ASP A 37 -4.10 -2.97 6.50
CA ASP A 37 -5.25 -2.05 6.49
C ASP A 37 -6.50 -2.69 5.87
N GLU A 38 -6.34 -3.46 4.78
CA GLU A 38 -7.47 -4.16 4.15
C GLU A 38 -7.99 -5.32 5.02
N ALA A 39 -7.10 -6.02 5.73
CA ALA A 39 -7.47 -7.07 6.67
C ALA A 39 -8.23 -6.51 7.90
N VAL A 40 -7.73 -5.43 8.50
CA VAL A 40 -8.39 -4.76 9.63
C VAL A 40 -9.77 -4.25 9.22
N LEU A 41 -9.86 -3.54 8.09
CA LEU A 41 -11.13 -3.05 7.57
C LEU A 41 -12.13 -4.18 7.32
N SER A 42 -11.66 -5.34 6.83
CA SER A 42 -12.51 -6.52 6.61
C SER A 42 -13.09 -7.06 7.93
N ILE A 43 -12.30 -7.05 9.01
CA ILE A 43 -12.74 -7.46 10.36
C ILE A 43 -13.79 -6.48 10.89
N GLU A 44 -13.51 -5.17 10.84
CA GLU A 44 -14.44 -4.13 11.30
C GLU A 44 -15.78 -4.18 10.54
N ILE A 45 -15.75 -4.38 9.22
CA ILE A 45 -16.95 -4.53 8.40
C ILE A 45 -17.75 -5.78 8.81
N LYS A 46 -17.10 -6.90 9.13
CA LYS A 46 -17.77 -8.13 9.58
C LYS A 46 -18.42 -7.95 10.96
N GLN A 47 -17.76 -7.24 11.86
CA GLN A 47 -18.25 -6.94 13.21
C GLN A 47 -19.35 -5.88 13.21
N SER A 48 -19.36 -4.99 12.21
CA SER A 48 -20.35 -3.93 12.09
C SER A 48 -21.78 -4.44 12.00
N ARG A 49 -22.63 -3.91 12.87
CA ARG A 49 -24.09 -4.13 12.84
C ARG A 49 -24.83 -3.12 11.95
N ASP A 50 -24.16 -2.07 11.45
CA ASP A 50 -24.81 -1.07 10.61
C ASP A 50 -25.07 -1.64 9.20
N PRO A 51 -26.34 -1.73 8.74
CA PRO A 51 -26.67 -2.25 7.42
C PRO A 51 -26.10 -1.40 6.27
N ARG A 52 -25.83 -0.11 6.50
CA ARG A 52 -25.21 0.80 5.52
C ARG A 52 -23.77 0.40 5.23
N VAL A 53 -23.00 -0.01 6.24
CA VAL A 53 -21.63 -0.51 6.08
C VAL A 53 -21.62 -1.75 5.19
N LYS A 54 -22.49 -2.72 5.47
CA LYS A 54 -22.63 -3.94 4.66
C LYS A 54 -23.02 -3.63 3.22
N LYS A 55 -23.98 -2.72 3.02
CA LYS A 55 -24.41 -2.25 1.69
C LYS A 55 -23.27 -1.62 0.90
N TYR A 56 -22.52 -0.68 1.50
CA TYR A 56 -21.39 -0.02 0.83
C TYR A 56 -20.25 -1.00 0.53
N HIS A 57 -19.96 -1.93 1.45
CA HIS A 57 -18.95 -2.95 1.23
C HIS A 57 -19.32 -3.90 0.08
N GLN A 58 -20.59 -4.29 -0.03
CA GLN A 58 -21.05 -5.14 -1.13
C GLN A 58 -20.86 -4.45 -2.49
N ILE A 59 -21.15 -3.14 -2.58
CA ILE A 59 -20.90 -2.34 -3.79
C ILE A 59 -19.39 -2.25 -4.08
N TYR A 60 -18.56 -2.01 -3.05
CA TYR A 60 -17.11 -1.96 -3.15
C TYR A 60 -16.53 -3.26 -3.74
N ARG A 61 -16.99 -4.44 -3.29
CA ARG A 61 -16.51 -5.74 -3.79
C ARG A 61 -16.93 -6.02 -5.23
N ARG A 62 -18.16 -5.66 -5.60
CA ARG A 62 -18.71 -5.96 -6.94
C ARG A 62 -18.24 -5.02 -8.04
N THR A 63 -17.98 -3.74 -7.72
CA THR A 63 -17.62 -2.76 -8.75
C THR A 63 -16.16 -2.87 -9.19
N LYS A 64 -15.90 -2.78 -10.50
CA LYS A 64 -14.54 -2.66 -11.05
C LYS A 64 -14.10 -1.20 -11.24
N LYS A 65 -15.03 -0.23 -11.16
CA LYS A 65 -14.74 1.20 -11.35
C LYS A 65 -14.04 1.78 -10.12
N SER A 66 -12.78 2.21 -10.28
CA SER A 66 -11.93 2.71 -9.19
C SER A 66 -12.55 3.89 -8.43
N ARG A 67 -13.16 4.85 -9.15
CA ARG A 67 -13.83 6.01 -8.55
C ARG A 67 -14.98 5.61 -7.61
N ILE A 68 -15.74 4.58 -7.99
CA ILE A 68 -16.84 4.07 -7.17
C ILE A 68 -16.28 3.35 -5.95
N LYS A 69 -15.25 2.49 -6.12
CA LYS A 69 -14.57 1.84 -4.99
C LYS A 69 -14.10 2.86 -3.95
N LYS A 70 -13.38 3.90 -4.37
CA LYS A 70 -12.90 4.98 -3.47
C LYS A 70 -14.05 5.67 -2.75
N LYS A 71 -15.16 5.95 -3.45
CA LYS A 71 -16.34 6.58 -2.85
C LYS A 71 -17.00 5.68 -1.78
N GLN A 72 -17.13 4.38 -2.04
CA GLN A 72 -17.71 3.46 -1.04
C GLN A 72 -16.78 3.30 0.17
N LEU A 73 -15.47 3.19 -0.07
CA LEU A 73 -14.48 3.08 1.00
C LEU A 73 -14.54 4.30 1.94
N LYS A 74 -14.62 5.52 1.39
CA LYS A 74 -14.80 6.75 2.20
C LYS A 74 -16.06 6.72 3.05
N LYS A 75 -17.17 6.17 2.53
CA LYS A 75 -18.41 6.05 3.30
C LYS A 75 -18.32 5.03 4.43
N ILE A 76 -17.63 3.92 4.20
CA ILE A 76 -17.41 2.88 5.22
C ILE A 76 -16.55 3.44 6.36
N LYS A 77 -15.42 4.06 6.03
CA LYS A 77 -14.50 4.70 7.00
C LYS A 77 -15.06 5.93 7.73
N ALA A 78 -16.21 6.43 7.31
CA ALA A 78 -16.89 7.53 8.00
C ALA A 78 -17.93 7.01 9.01
N ILE A 79 -18.25 5.71 8.98
CA ILE A 79 -19.21 5.07 9.88
C ILE A 79 -18.49 4.21 10.90
N LEU A 80 -17.48 3.46 10.45
CA LEU A 80 -16.50 2.78 11.31
C LEU A 80 -15.51 3.81 11.83
#